data_AF-A0A8R1E177-F1
#
_entry.id   AF-A0A8R1E177-F1
#
_cell.length_a   1.000
_cell.length_b   1.000
_cell.length_c   1.000
_cell.angle_alpha   90.00
_cell.angle_beta   90.00
_cell.angle_gamma   90.00
#
_symmetry.space_group_name_H-M   'P 1'
#
loop_
_entity.id
_entity.type
_entity.pdbx_description
1 polymer ?
#
loop_
_entity_poly.entity_id
_entity_poly.type
_entity_poly.pdbx_seq_one_letter_code
_entity_poly.pdbx_strand_id
1 'polypeptide(L)'
;GVTFDPSRIQQCAQKLAGEARDRKRDGCTVASTAVASLVYEKNTNCLLFDELVLEKLHEKISKEAVKNPEAVIAKLEKVRTALFSNGLNAHFIADVDAIDQKLMSGEQWSWVTADARFGKGDRFTASAGEGVKPSLGKQLLIGVGGSESSFIYQTGFLDADWNSDVLIPTMVFGQYLSQCEGPLWRAIRGDGLAYGANIFVKPDRKQITLSLYRCAQPALAYERTRDIIVMGDLCHRIWNLTSEEMVKIGGPPMSRVFDESSFVRSIAVHPSKLGEMKKAFPGSTKVKISDLQFAC
;
A
#
# COMPACT_ATOMS: atom_id res chain seq x y z
N GLY A 1 25.18 20.94 -8.87
CA GLY A 1 23.78 20.88 -8.43
C GLY A 1 22.85 20.84 -9.64
N VAL A 2 21.55 20.61 -9.44
CA VAL A 2 20.58 20.67 -10.55
C VAL A 2 20.47 22.11 -11.07
N THR A 3 20.61 22.29 -12.39
CA THR A 3 20.37 23.57 -13.06
C THR A 3 19.03 23.50 -13.78
N PHE A 4 18.17 24.49 -13.57
CA PHE A 4 16.87 24.59 -14.22
C PHE A 4 17.04 25.18 -15.63
N ASP A 5 17.07 24.29 -16.63
CA ASP A 5 17.13 24.66 -18.05
C ASP A 5 15.71 24.69 -18.66
N PRO A 6 15.31 25.76 -19.38
CA PRO A 6 13.98 25.87 -19.97
C PRO A 6 13.60 24.71 -20.89
N SER A 7 14.53 24.25 -21.74
CA SER A 7 14.25 23.19 -22.71
C SER A 7 13.98 21.86 -21.99
N ARG A 8 14.75 21.55 -20.94
CA ARG A 8 14.52 20.37 -20.10
C ARG A 8 13.23 20.46 -19.31
N ILE A 9 12.90 21.62 -18.77
CA ILE A 9 11.62 21.84 -18.07
C ILE A 9 10.44 21.57 -19.01
N GLN A 10 10.49 22.14 -20.22
CA GLN A 10 9.47 21.94 -21.23
C GLN A 10 9.30 20.46 -21.56
N GLN A 11 10.39 19.74 -21.85
CA GLN A 11 10.35 18.32 -22.20
C GLN A 11 9.77 17.47 -21.07
N CYS A 12 10.21 17.69 -19.81
CA CYS A 12 9.67 16.99 -18.66
C CYS A 12 8.17 17.26 -18.47
N ALA A 13 7.74 18.51 -18.57
CA ALA A 13 6.34 18.88 -18.43
C ALA A 13 5.47 18.28 -19.55
N GLN A 14 5.96 18.23 -20.80
CA GLN A 14 5.26 17.56 -21.90
C GLN A 14 5.13 16.06 -21.66
N LYS A 15 6.20 15.42 -21.17
CA LYS A 15 6.18 14.00 -20.83
C LYS A 15 5.12 13.70 -19.77
N LEU A 16 5.13 14.44 -18.65
CA LEU A 16 4.17 14.29 -17.56
C LEU A 16 2.72 14.56 -18.01
N ALA A 17 2.50 15.55 -18.88
CA ALA A 17 1.19 15.79 -19.48
C ALA A 17 0.76 14.64 -20.41
N GLY A 18 1.71 14.04 -21.13
CA GLY A 18 1.48 12.88 -21.99
C GLY A 18 1.07 11.63 -21.21
N GLU A 19 1.75 11.36 -20.09
CA GLU A 19 1.47 10.21 -19.19
C GLU A 19 0.05 10.25 -18.61
N ALA A 20 -0.53 11.45 -18.44
CA ALA A 20 -1.93 11.60 -18.02
C ALA A 20 -2.92 10.91 -18.98
N ARG A 21 -2.59 10.76 -20.27
CA ARG A 21 -3.43 10.04 -21.24
C ARG A 21 -3.58 8.57 -20.88
N ASP A 22 -2.50 7.93 -20.45
CA ASP A 22 -2.52 6.52 -20.08
C ASP A 22 -3.26 6.33 -18.76
N ARG A 23 -3.03 7.22 -17.78
CA ARG A 23 -3.80 7.25 -16.53
C ARG A 23 -5.30 7.41 -16.75
N LYS A 24 -5.73 8.21 -17.74
CA LYS A 24 -7.15 8.38 -18.10
C LYS A 24 -7.80 7.14 -18.72
N ARG A 25 -7.00 6.19 -19.20
CA ARG A 25 -7.48 4.92 -19.77
C ARG A 25 -7.51 3.80 -18.74
N ASP A 26 -6.73 3.92 -17.66
CA ASP A 26 -6.74 2.98 -16.55
C ASP A 26 -7.94 3.22 -15.63
N GLY A 27 -8.92 2.34 -15.68
CA GLY A 27 -10.14 2.47 -14.87
C GLY A 27 -9.89 2.46 -13.36
N CYS A 28 -8.84 1.78 -12.90
CA CYS A 28 -8.45 1.73 -11.50
C CYS A 28 -7.96 3.10 -11.01
N THR A 29 -7.01 3.71 -11.72
CA THR A 29 -6.54 5.08 -11.45
C THR A 29 -7.71 6.06 -11.47
N VAL A 30 -8.54 6.06 -12.53
CA VAL A 30 -9.67 6.99 -12.63
C VAL A 30 -10.63 6.85 -11.45
N ALA A 31 -11.02 5.63 -11.08
CA ALA A 31 -11.92 5.40 -9.95
C ALA A 31 -11.30 5.82 -8.61
N SER A 32 -10.01 5.54 -8.40
CA SER A 32 -9.30 5.95 -7.19
C SER A 32 -9.14 7.47 -7.08
N THR A 33 -8.89 8.16 -8.19
CA THR A 33 -8.81 9.62 -8.24
C THR A 33 -10.18 10.27 -8.05
N ALA A 34 -11.24 9.65 -8.59
CA ALA A 34 -12.61 10.11 -8.39
C ALA A 34 -13.01 10.07 -6.91
N VAL A 35 -12.77 8.96 -6.21
CA VAL A 35 -13.05 8.89 -4.76
C VAL A 35 -12.17 9.87 -3.98
N ALA A 36 -10.90 10.03 -4.36
CA ALA A 36 -10.01 11.02 -3.73
C ALA A 36 -10.56 12.45 -3.86
N SER A 37 -11.14 12.82 -5.01
CA SER A 37 -11.75 14.14 -5.22
C SER A 37 -12.98 14.42 -4.33
N LEU A 38 -13.64 13.36 -3.82
CA LEU A 38 -14.75 13.47 -2.86
C LEU A 38 -14.26 13.50 -1.41
N VAL A 39 -13.06 13.00 -1.14
CA VAL A 39 -12.54 12.78 0.22
C VAL A 39 -11.58 13.89 0.66
N TYR A 40 -10.73 14.38 -0.23
CA TYR A 40 -9.67 15.33 0.12
C TYR A 40 -9.96 16.75 -0.33
N GLU A 41 -9.43 17.71 0.41
CA GLU A 41 -9.43 19.11 -0.03
C GLU A 41 -8.52 19.31 -1.26
N LYS A 42 -8.87 20.30 -2.09
CA LYS A 42 -8.22 20.51 -3.40
C LYS A 42 -6.72 20.79 -3.33
N ASN A 43 -6.24 21.39 -2.24
CA ASN A 43 -4.84 21.79 -2.06
C ASN A 43 -4.10 20.90 -1.07
N THR A 44 -4.20 19.59 -1.25
CA THR A 44 -3.56 18.59 -0.38
C THR A 44 -2.68 17.67 -1.22
N ASN A 45 -1.60 17.17 -0.61
CA ASN A 45 -0.74 16.17 -1.25
C ASN A 45 -1.48 14.86 -1.56
N CYS A 46 -2.60 14.59 -0.88
CA CYS A 46 -3.45 13.44 -1.15
C CYS A 46 -4.24 13.54 -2.45
N LEU A 47 -4.36 14.74 -3.04
CA LEU A 47 -4.99 14.96 -4.35
C LEU A 47 -3.96 15.40 -5.41
N LEU A 48 -3.03 16.27 -5.04
CA LEU A 48 -2.07 16.91 -5.94
C LEU A 48 -0.80 16.08 -6.17
N PHE A 49 -0.95 14.81 -6.55
CA PHE A 49 0.21 13.92 -6.80
C PHE A 49 0.13 13.13 -8.10
N ASP A 50 -1.08 12.88 -8.63
CA ASP A 50 -1.29 12.01 -9.78
C ASP A 50 -1.22 12.79 -11.12
N GLU A 51 -0.64 12.19 -12.16
CA GLU A 51 -0.47 12.84 -13.46
C GLU A 51 -1.81 13.21 -14.12
N LEU A 52 -2.88 12.44 -13.87
CA LEU A 52 -4.23 12.74 -14.33
C LEU A 52 -4.75 14.04 -13.73
N VAL A 53 -4.51 14.27 -12.43
CA VAL A 53 -4.94 15.50 -11.73
C VAL A 53 -4.11 16.70 -12.19
N LEU A 54 -2.82 16.48 -12.43
CA LEU A 54 -1.85 17.53 -12.73
C LEU A 54 -1.69 17.80 -14.25
N GLU A 55 -2.42 17.10 -15.12
CA GLU A 55 -2.30 17.24 -16.59
C GLU A 55 -2.32 18.71 -17.04
N LYS A 56 -3.34 19.48 -16.61
CA LYS A 56 -3.49 20.89 -17.00
C LYS A 56 -2.41 21.80 -16.42
N LEU A 57 -1.87 21.45 -15.25
CA LEU A 57 -0.71 22.14 -14.70
C LEU A 57 0.52 21.87 -15.55
N HIS A 58 0.78 20.62 -15.93
CA HIS A 58 1.93 20.23 -16.76
C HIS A 58 1.85 20.83 -18.17
N GLU A 59 0.66 20.81 -18.81
CA GLU A 59 0.44 21.50 -20.09
C GLU A 59 0.76 23.00 -19.99
N LYS A 60 0.33 23.64 -18.90
CA LYS A 60 0.60 25.07 -18.65
C LYS A 60 2.08 25.33 -18.44
N ILE A 61 2.77 24.52 -17.62
CA ILE A 61 4.21 24.66 -17.39
C ILE A 61 4.98 24.49 -18.70
N SER A 62 4.63 23.50 -19.53
CA SER A 62 5.25 23.30 -20.83
C SER A 62 5.13 24.52 -21.74
N LYS A 63 3.92 25.07 -21.88
CA LYS A 63 3.68 26.28 -22.70
C LYS A 63 4.43 27.50 -22.15
N GLU A 64 4.41 27.67 -20.84
CA GLU A 64 5.03 28.83 -20.18
C GLU A 64 6.56 28.75 -20.22
N ALA A 65 7.15 27.55 -20.21
CA ALA A 65 8.59 27.36 -20.36
C ALA A 65 9.12 27.85 -21.72
N VAL A 66 8.27 27.90 -22.75
CA VAL A 66 8.62 28.49 -24.06
C VAL A 66 8.33 30.00 -24.08
N LYS A 67 7.18 30.42 -23.53
CA LYS A 67 6.71 31.81 -23.62
C LYS A 67 7.41 32.76 -22.66
N ASN A 68 7.68 32.30 -21.44
CA ASN A 68 8.25 33.07 -20.35
C ASN A 68 9.11 32.16 -19.44
N PRO A 69 10.26 31.69 -19.94
CA PRO A 69 11.11 30.73 -19.24
C PRO A 69 11.58 31.23 -17.87
N GLU A 70 11.88 32.53 -17.75
CA GLU A 70 12.35 33.14 -16.50
C GLU A 70 11.30 33.03 -15.40
N ALA A 71 10.02 33.23 -15.72
CA ALA A 71 8.95 33.11 -14.74
C ALA A 71 8.77 31.66 -14.23
N VAL A 72 8.97 30.66 -15.10
CA VAL A 72 8.89 29.25 -14.70
C VAL A 72 10.10 28.86 -13.84
N ILE A 73 11.30 29.25 -14.25
CA ILE A 73 12.52 29.03 -13.47
C ILE A 73 12.38 29.68 -12.09
N ALA A 74 11.91 30.93 -12.02
CA ALA A 74 11.71 31.62 -10.74
C ALA A 74 10.76 30.87 -9.81
N LYS A 75 9.70 30.22 -10.34
CA LYS A 75 8.81 29.37 -9.54
C LYS A 75 9.49 28.09 -9.06
N LEU A 76 10.27 27.43 -9.92
CA LEU A 76 11.02 26.23 -9.53
C LEU A 76 12.12 26.54 -8.52
N GLU A 77 12.77 27.69 -8.62
CA GLU A 77 13.71 28.18 -7.61
C GLU A 77 13.01 28.46 -6.28
N LYS A 78 11.79 29.03 -6.28
CA LYS A 78 10.99 29.15 -5.05
C LYS A 78 10.69 27.80 -4.42
N VAL A 79 10.36 26.78 -5.22
CA VAL A 79 10.17 25.40 -4.71
C VAL A 79 11.47 24.87 -4.12
N ARG A 80 12.60 25.02 -4.82
CA ARG A 80 13.92 24.60 -4.32
C ARG A 80 14.25 25.27 -2.98
N THR A 81 14.05 26.58 -2.89
CA THR A 81 14.27 27.33 -1.66
C THR A 81 13.37 26.85 -0.53
N ALA A 82 12.08 26.60 -0.79
CA ALA A 82 11.15 26.09 0.22
C ALA A 82 11.47 24.65 0.67
N LEU A 83 11.98 23.81 -0.23
CA LEU A 83 12.42 22.44 0.10
C LEU A 83 13.65 22.47 1.00
N PHE A 84 14.62 23.36 0.72
CA PHE A 84 15.84 23.47 1.52
C PHE A 84 15.68 24.35 2.76
N SER A 85 14.65 25.20 2.86
CA SER A 85 14.43 26.06 4.04
C SER A 85 14.07 25.31 5.32
N ASN A 86 14.09 23.97 5.33
CA ASN A 86 13.87 23.10 6.47
C ASN A 86 15.08 22.19 6.67
N GLY A 87 15.25 21.63 7.87
CA GLY A 87 16.31 20.65 8.12
C GLY A 87 16.14 19.36 7.33
N LEU A 88 17.27 18.69 7.09
CA LEU A 88 17.33 17.40 6.40
C LEU A 88 17.12 16.25 7.40
N ASN A 89 16.18 15.36 7.10
CA ASN A 89 16.09 14.05 7.77
C ASN A 89 16.64 12.98 6.81
N ALA A 90 17.68 12.27 7.24
CA ALA A 90 18.26 11.15 6.50
C ALA A 90 18.00 9.84 7.25
N HIS A 91 17.48 8.83 6.55
CA HIS A 91 17.26 7.48 7.09
C HIS A 91 18.23 6.51 6.41
N PHE A 92 19.01 5.78 7.21
CA PHE A 92 20.00 4.82 6.73
C PHE A 92 19.59 3.41 7.12
N ILE A 93 19.63 2.50 6.15
CA ILE A 93 19.47 1.06 6.38
C ILE A 93 20.77 0.43 5.87
N ALA A 94 21.56 -0.13 6.77
CA ALA A 94 22.84 -0.74 6.46
C ALA A 94 23.10 -1.90 7.43
N ASP A 95 23.92 -2.85 6.98
CA ASP A 95 24.57 -3.81 7.87
C ASP A 95 25.61 -3.05 8.69
N VAL A 96 25.39 -2.96 10.01
CA VAL A 96 26.26 -2.20 10.92
C VAL A 96 27.67 -2.79 10.94
N ASP A 97 27.82 -4.10 10.74
CA ASP A 97 29.11 -4.78 10.74
C ASP A 97 29.92 -4.51 9.46
N ALA A 98 29.24 -4.10 8.39
CA ALA A 98 29.86 -3.74 7.11
C ALA A 98 30.25 -2.25 7.03
N ILE A 99 29.89 -1.43 8.03
CA ILE A 99 30.23 0.01 8.05
C ILE A 99 31.70 0.15 8.45
N ASP A 100 32.54 0.59 7.50
CA ASP A 100 33.91 1.00 7.81
C ASP A 100 33.89 2.25 8.70
N GLN A 101 34.27 2.09 9.97
CA GLN A 101 34.34 3.20 10.94
C GLN A 101 35.25 4.34 10.48
N LYS A 102 36.21 4.11 9.58
CA LYS A 102 37.07 5.16 9.02
C LYS A 102 36.31 6.10 8.09
N LEU A 103 35.19 5.64 7.51
CA LEU A 103 34.32 6.44 6.66
C LEU A 103 33.27 7.21 7.48
N MET A 104 33.07 6.84 8.75
CA MET A 104 32.14 7.50 9.66
C MET A 104 32.83 8.67 10.36
N SER A 105 32.71 9.86 9.77
CA SER A 105 33.11 11.12 10.42
C SER A 105 31.88 11.87 10.92
N GLY A 106 31.92 12.36 12.16
CA GLY A 106 30.89 13.28 12.69
C GLY A 106 30.78 14.58 11.89
N GLU A 107 31.81 14.93 11.11
CA GLU A 107 31.84 16.13 10.25
C GLU A 107 31.35 15.87 8.82
N GLN A 108 31.05 14.63 8.44
CA GLN A 108 30.67 14.27 7.06
C GLN A 108 29.42 15.01 6.56
N TRP A 109 28.59 15.47 7.50
CA TRP A 109 27.35 16.21 7.25
C TRP A 109 27.43 17.69 7.63
N SER A 110 28.62 18.20 7.98
CA SER A 110 28.84 19.61 8.33
C SER A 110 28.43 20.56 7.20
N TRP A 111 28.43 20.10 5.94
CA TRP A 111 27.94 20.88 4.81
C TRP A 111 26.44 21.23 4.93
N VAL A 112 25.63 20.42 5.60
CA VAL A 112 24.20 20.70 5.82
C VAL A 112 24.02 21.87 6.77
N THR A 113 24.88 21.98 7.80
CA THR A 113 24.82 23.08 8.78
C THR A 113 25.61 24.31 8.35
N ALA A 114 26.62 24.15 7.50
CA ALA A 114 27.44 25.24 6.98
C ALA A 114 26.79 25.99 5.79
N ASP A 115 25.91 25.31 5.04
CA ASP A 115 25.25 25.90 3.89
C ASP A 115 23.95 26.61 4.29
N ALA A 116 23.95 27.94 4.18
CA ALA A 116 22.84 28.80 4.56
C ALA A 116 21.53 28.55 3.79
N ARG A 117 21.56 27.72 2.73
CA ARG A 117 20.35 27.27 2.03
C ARG A 117 19.51 26.32 2.88
N PHE A 118 20.12 25.62 3.83
CA PHE A 118 19.43 24.67 4.69
C PHE A 118 18.88 25.38 5.94
N GLY A 119 17.59 25.16 6.20
CA GLY A 119 16.96 25.66 7.41
C GLY A 119 17.25 24.80 8.64
N LYS A 120 16.78 25.26 9.80
CA LYS A 120 16.81 24.45 11.02
C LYS A 120 15.86 23.25 10.86
N GLY A 121 16.27 22.11 11.40
CA GLY A 121 15.41 20.94 11.51
C GLY A 121 14.43 21.13 12.64
N ASP A 122 13.18 21.48 12.30
CA ASP A 122 12.08 21.44 13.24
C ASP A 122 11.41 20.07 13.18
N ARG A 123 10.88 19.62 14.32
CA ARG A 123 10.15 18.36 14.38
C ARG A 123 8.86 18.51 13.58
N PHE A 124 8.77 17.81 12.45
CA PHE A 124 7.53 17.72 11.69
C PHE A 124 6.48 16.97 12.51
N THR A 125 5.31 17.58 12.67
CA THR A 125 4.14 16.96 13.29
C THR A 125 3.01 16.96 12.27
N ALA A 126 2.38 15.81 12.07
CA ALA A 126 1.16 15.69 11.27
C ALA A 126 0.04 15.11 12.13
N SER A 127 -1.19 15.54 11.84
CA SER A 127 -2.39 15.00 12.48
C SER A 127 -3.06 13.99 11.56
N ALA A 128 -3.54 12.89 12.12
CA ALA A 128 -4.30 11.91 11.35
C ALA A 128 -5.55 12.57 10.73
N GLY A 129 -5.74 12.36 9.43
CA GLY A 129 -6.84 12.97 8.67
C GLY A 129 -6.61 14.43 8.24
N GLU A 130 -5.39 14.97 8.35
CA GLU A 130 -5.07 16.29 7.81
C GLU A 130 -5.42 16.37 6.31
N GLY A 131 -6.23 17.37 5.92
CA GLY A 131 -6.71 17.54 4.55
C GLY A 131 -7.85 16.61 4.11
N VAL A 132 -8.41 15.81 5.04
CA VAL A 132 -9.58 14.95 4.79
C VAL A 132 -10.87 15.71 5.10
N LYS A 133 -11.72 15.90 4.08
CA LYS A 133 -13.02 16.57 4.17
C LYS A 133 -14.04 15.84 3.30
N PRO A 134 -14.56 14.70 3.78
CA PRO A 134 -15.36 13.82 2.96
C PRO A 134 -16.71 14.44 2.63
N SER A 135 -17.05 14.44 1.34
CA SER A 135 -18.41 14.71 0.87
C SER A 135 -19.28 13.46 1.03
N LEU A 136 -19.64 13.13 2.28
CA LEU A 136 -20.41 11.94 2.62
C LEU A 136 -21.71 11.86 1.80
N GLY A 137 -22.04 10.65 1.34
CA GLY A 137 -23.24 10.36 0.54
C GLY A 137 -23.14 10.73 -0.95
N LYS A 138 -22.11 11.47 -1.39
CA LYS A 138 -21.89 11.73 -2.82
C LYS A 138 -21.33 10.52 -3.53
N GLN A 139 -21.75 10.35 -4.78
CA GLN A 139 -21.34 9.25 -5.66
C GLN A 139 -20.96 9.82 -7.02
N LEU A 140 -19.98 9.21 -7.68
CA LEU A 140 -19.56 9.54 -9.03
C LEU A 140 -19.58 8.27 -9.88
N LEU A 141 -20.22 8.35 -11.04
CA LEU A 141 -20.20 7.31 -12.07
C LEU A 141 -19.41 7.83 -13.27
N ILE A 142 -18.36 7.13 -13.66
CA ILE A 142 -17.43 7.58 -14.70
C ILE A 142 -17.28 6.48 -15.75
N GLY A 143 -17.52 6.82 -17.01
CA GLY A 143 -17.20 5.95 -18.14
C GLY A 143 -15.73 6.07 -18.52
N VAL A 144 -15.01 4.95 -18.53
CA VAL A 144 -13.59 4.89 -18.92
C VAL A 144 -13.46 4.01 -20.15
N GLY A 145 -13.53 4.60 -21.34
CA GLY A 145 -13.56 3.84 -22.61
C GLY A 145 -12.29 3.01 -22.90
N GLY A 146 -11.19 3.26 -22.20
CA GLY A 146 -9.96 2.46 -22.29
C GLY A 146 -9.92 1.24 -21.35
N SER A 147 -10.96 1.02 -20.55
CA SER A 147 -11.00 -0.02 -19.53
C SER A 147 -11.97 -1.14 -19.91
N GLU A 148 -11.48 -2.37 -19.96
CA GLU A 148 -12.30 -3.57 -20.17
C GLU A 148 -12.96 -4.09 -18.89
N SER A 149 -12.58 -3.54 -17.73
CA SER A 149 -13.08 -3.96 -16.43
C SER A 149 -13.72 -2.81 -15.67
N SER A 150 -14.55 -3.15 -14.68
CA SER A 150 -15.16 -2.19 -13.77
C SER A 150 -14.41 -2.13 -12.43
N PHE A 151 -14.46 -0.98 -11.76
CA PHE A 151 -13.80 -0.75 -10.48
C PHE A 151 -14.73 0.00 -9.55
N ILE A 152 -14.80 -0.41 -8.29
CA ILE A 152 -15.52 0.32 -7.24
C ILE A 152 -14.54 0.67 -6.13
N TYR A 153 -14.47 1.97 -5.83
CA TYR A 153 -13.84 2.48 -4.63
C TYR A 153 -14.89 3.19 -3.79
N GLN A 154 -15.07 2.74 -2.56
CA GLN A 154 -15.97 3.37 -1.60
C GLN A 154 -15.21 3.63 -0.30
N THR A 155 -15.13 4.90 0.10
CA THR A 155 -14.41 5.30 1.30
C THR A 155 -15.38 5.88 2.32
N GLY A 156 -15.36 5.32 3.53
CA GLY A 156 -16.00 5.86 4.73
C GLY A 156 -14.99 6.59 5.62
N PHE A 157 -15.50 7.49 6.46
CA PHE A 157 -14.72 8.12 7.52
C PHE A 157 -14.63 7.17 8.73
N LEU A 158 -13.44 7.06 9.30
CA LEU A 158 -13.17 6.30 10.52
C LEU A 158 -12.63 7.27 11.56
N ASP A 159 -13.45 7.61 12.54
CA ASP A 159 -13.01 8.45 13.66
C ASP A 159 -12.28 7.61 14.71
N ALA A 160 -11.11 7.13 14.34
CA ALA A 160 -10.24 6.35 15.21
C ALA A 160 -8.79 6.73 14.93
N ASP A 161 -8.00 6.86 15.99
CA ASP A 161 -6.54 7.01 15.94
C ASP A 161 -5.86 5.75 16.50
N TRP A 162 -4.53 5.78 16.56
CA TRP A 162 -3.71 4.66 17.04
C TRP A 162 -3.97 4.28 18.51
N ASN A 163 -4.60 5.14 19.30
CA ASN A 163 -4.98 4.88 20.68
C ASN A 163 -6.46 4.50 20.83
N SER A 164 -7.21 4.43 19.72
CA SER A 164 -8.63 4.09 19.74
C SER A 164 -8.85 2.60 19.90
N ASP A 165 -9.72 2.23 20.84
CA ASP A 165 -10.11 0.84 21.10
C ASP A 165 -10.76 0.14 19.89
N VAL A 166 -11.30 0.91 18.93
CA VAL A 166 -11.95 0.36 17.74
C VAL A 166 -11.01 0.19 16.56
N LEU A 167 -9.83 0.81 16.55
CA LEU A 167 -8.95 0.80 15.37
C LEU A 167 -8.37 -0.59 15.11
N ILE A 168 -7.64 -1.15 16.07
CA ILE A 168 -6.95 -2.45 15.91
C ILE A 168 -7.96 -3.56 15.58
N PRO A 169 -9.12 -3.67 16.28
CA PRO A 169 -10.09 -4.68 15.94
C PRO A 169 -10.70 -4.46 14.53
N THR A 170 -10.90 -3.21 14.11
CA THR A 170 -11.34 -2.89 12.73
C THR A 170 -10.29 -3.30 11.69
N MET A 171 -9.00 -3.09 11.96
CA MET A 171 -7.90 -3.52 11.08
C MET A 171 -7.86 -5.05 10.94
N VAL A 172 -7.91 -5.77 12.07
CA VAL A 172 -7.92 -7.24 12.09
C VAL A 172 -9.14 -7.78 11.35
N PHE A 173 -10.32 -7.19 11.57
CA PHE A 173 -11.54 -7.60 10.89
C PHE A 173 -11.48 -7.34 9.38
N GLY A 174 -11.03 -6.16 8.96
CA GLY A 174 -10.80 -5.85 7.54
C GLY A 174 -9.82 -6.81 6.88
N GLN A 175 -8.75 -7.18 7.57
CA GLN A 175 -7.78 -8.16 7.09
C GLN A 175 -8.37 -9.57 7.00
N TYR A 176 -9.12 -10.01 8.02
CA TYR A 176 -9.82 -11.30 8.00
C TYR A 176 -10.79 -11.41 6.82
N LEU A 177 -11.54 -10.34 6.53
CA LEU A 177 -12.44 -10.28 5.37
C LEU A 177 -11.69 -10.41 4.04
N SER A 178 -10.53 -9.75 3.92
CA SER A 178 -9.83 -9.53 2.65
C SER A 178 -8.70 -10.52 2.35
N GLN A 179 -8.21 -11.26 3.35
CA GLN A 179 -7.07 -12.17 3.19
C GLN A 179 -7.35 -13.27 2.15
N CYS A 180 -6.28 -13.90 1.66
CA CYS A 180 -6.40 -15.08 0.80
C CYS A 180 -7.28 -16.13 1.47
N GLU A 181 -8.25 -16.68 0.74
CA GLU A 181 -9.29 -17.60 1.25
C GLU A 181 -10.21 -17.02 2.35
N GLY A 182 -10.12 -15.72 2.64
CA GLY A 182 -11.05 -14.99 3.48
C GLY A 182 -12.47 -14.92 2.88
N PRO A 183 -13.46 -14.44 3.64
CA PRO A 183 -14.84 -14.32 3.19
C PRO A 183 -15.01 -13.60 1.84
N LEU A 184 -14.36 -12.46 1.63
CA LEU A 184 -14.48 -11.71 0.37
C LEU A 184 -13.74 -12.40 -0.78
N TRP A 185 -12.60 -13.03 -0.51
CA TRP A 185 -11.89 -13.80 -1.52
C TRP A 185 -12.77 -14.93 -2.08
N ARG A 186 -13.32 -15.77 -1.20
CA ARG A 186 -14.13 -16.91 -1.63
C ARG A 186 -15.42 -16.47 -2.33
N ALA A 187 -16.16 -15.54 -1.74
CA ALA A 187 -17.50 -15.17 -2.24
C ALA A 187 -17.50 -14.18 -3.40
N ILE A 188 -16.43 -13.40 -3.59
CA ILE A 188 -16.35 -12.42 -4.68
C ILE A 188 -15.39 -12.89 -5.78
N ARG A 189 -14.17 -13.29 -5.42
CA ARG A 189 -13.18 -13.78 -6.40
C ARG A 189 -13.45 -15.23 -6.79
N GLY A 190 -13.73 -16.12 -5.84
CA GLY A 190 -14.05 -17.52 -6.10
C GLY A 190 -15.26 -17.68 -7.03
N ASP A 191 -16.27 -16.83 -6.86
CA ASP A 191 -17.48 -16.81 -7.69
C ASP A 191 -17.32 -16.02 -9.01
N GLY A 192 -16.12 -15.49 -9.30
CA GLY A 192 -15.83 -14.78 -10.55
C GLY A 192 -16.50 -13.40 -10.68
N LEU A 193 -17.00 -12.81 -9.59
CA LEU A 193 -17.66 -11.50 -9.61
C LEU A 193 -16.68 -10.34 -9.79
N ALA A 194 -15.51 -10.44 -9.14
CA ALA A 194 -14.39 -9.52 -9.31
C ALA A 194 -13.05 -10.22 -9.05
N TYR A 195 -11.97 -9.75 -9.67
CA TYR A 195 -10.64 -10.30 -9.45
C TYR A 195 -10.13 -10.05 -8.01
N GLY A 196 -10.50 -8.92 -7.41
CA GLY A 196 -10.12 -8.60 -6.03
C GLY A 196 -11.23 -7.88 -5.29
N ALA A 197 -11.35 -8.16 -3.99
CA ALA A 197 -12.27 -7.49 -3.08
C ALA A 197 -11.56 -7.29 -1.73
N ASN A 198 -11.30 -6.04 -1.37
CA ASN A 198 -10.48 -5.69 -0.21
C ASN A 198 -11.09 -4.55 0.60
N ILE A 199 -10.92 -4.61 1.92
CA ILE A 199 -11.16 -3.53 2.86
C ILE A 199 -9.81 -3.03 3.38
N PHE A 200 -9.52 -1.75 3.15
CA PHE A 200 -8.33 -1.08 3.64
C PHE A 200 -8.68 -0.15 4.78
N VAL A 201 -8.12 -0.38 5.96
CA VAL A 201 -8.24 0.50 7.11
C VAL A 201 -7.00 1.40 7.14
N LYS A 202 -7.21 2.72 7.05
CA LYS A 202 -6.14 3.73 6.91
C LYS A 202 -6.26 4.74 8.08
N PRO A 203 -5.71 4.42 9.26
CA PRO A 203 -5.81 5.28 10.45
C PRO A 203 -5.23 6.67 10.23
N ASP A 204 -4.07 6.78 9.58
CA ASP A 204 -3.43 8.08 9.33
C ASP A 204 -4.26 9.02 8.46
N ARG A 205 -5.23 8.46 7.72
CA ARG A 205 -6.17 9.22 6.89
C ARG A 205 -7.59 9.23 7.46
N LYS A 206 -7.82 8.64 8.63
CA LYS A 206 -9.15 8.44 9.23
C LYS A 206 -10.16 7.83 8.26
N GLN A 207 -9.77 6.74 7.57
CA GLN A 207 -10.54 6.17 6.47
C GLN A 207 -10.65 4.65 6.54
N ILE A 208 -11.78 4.12 6.05
CA ILE A 208 -11.95 2.73 5.65
C ILE A 208 -12.36 2.72 4.18
N THR A 209 -11.66 1.98 3.34
CA THR A 209 -11.91 1.93 1.89
C THR A 209 -12.23 0.51 1.44
N LEU A 210 -13.41 0.31 0.87
CA LEU A 210 -13.71 -0.84 0.03
C LEU A 210 -13.11 -0.63 -1.37
N SER A 211 -12.43 -1.65 -1.88
CA SER A 211 -11.92 -1.73 -3.24
C SER A 211 -12.37 -3.03 -3.88
N LEU A 212 -13.22 -2.93 -4.90
CA LEU A 212 -13.55 -4.04 -5.81
C LEU A 212 -12.79 -3.81 -7.12
N TYR A 213 -11.85 -4.70 -7.40
CA TYR A 213 -10.86 -4.57 -8.46
C TYR A 213 -11.17 -5.54 -9.60
N ARG A 214 -11.25 -4.99 -10.83
CA ARG A 214 -11.61 -5.71 -12.06
C ARG A 214 -12.87 -6.55 -11.89
N CYS A 215 -13.99 -5.88 -11.65
CA CYS A 215 -15.31 -6.50 -11.55
C CYS A 215 -15.83 -6.90 -12.93
N ALA A 216 -16.25 -8.16 -13.06
CA ALA A 216 -17.07 -8.61 -14.17
C ALA A 216 -18.54 -8.21 -13.95
N GLN A 217 -19.00 -8.24 -12.70
CA GLN A 217 -20.37 -7.88 -12.31
C GLN A 217 -20.34 -6.90 -11.12
N PRO A 218 -20.12 -5.59 -11.35
CA PRO A 218 -19.86 -4.62 -10.28
C PRO A 218 -21.01 -4.46 -9.27
N ALA A 219 -22.26 -4.43 -9.73
CA ALA A 219 -23.43 -4.29 -8.84
C ALA A 219 -23.58 -5.51 -7.93
N LEU A 220 -23.54 -6.72 -8.50
CA LEU A 220 -23.65 -7.96 -7.73
C LEU A 220 -22.46 -8.17 -6.78
N ALA A 221 -21.24 -7.84 -7.21
CA ALA A 221 -20.05 -7.86 -6.35
C ALA A 221 -20.21 -6.93 -5.14
N TYR A 222 -20.76 -5.73 -5.36
CA TYR A 222 -21.04 -4.76 -4.30
C TYR A 222 -22.10 -5.26 -3.32
N GLU A 223 -23.25 -5.73 -3.82
CA GLU A 223 -24.33 -6.28 -2.98
C GLU A 223 -23.85 -7.44 -2.12
N ARG A 224 -23.14 -8.39 -2.71
CA ARG A 224 -22.61 -9.55 -1.99
C ARG A 224 -21.56 -9.17 -0.95
N THR A 225 -20.73 -8.18 -1.25
CA THR A 225 -19.78 -7.61 -0.29
C THR A 225 -20.50 -6.96 0.88
N ARG A 226 -21.55 -6.15 0.63
CA ARG A 226 -22.37 -5.53 1.67
C ARG A 226 -22.98 -6.59 2.58
N ASP A 227 -23.56 -7.62 2.01
CA ASP A 227 -24.26 -8.65 2.81
C ASP A 227 -23.28 -9.41 3.70
N ILE A 228 -22.08 -9.76 3.21
CA ILE A 228 -21.02 -10.38 4.03
C ILE A 228 -20.61 -9.51 5.21
N ILE A 229 -20.48 -8.19 4.99
CA ILE A 229 -20.03 -7.25 6.02
C ILE A 229 -21.14 -6.96 7.04
N VAL A 230 -22.39 -6.80 6.59
CA VAL A 230 -23.51 -6.30 7.41
C VAL A 230 -24.34 -7.42 8.05
N MET A 231 -24.50 -8.57 7.38
CA MET A 231 -25.39 -9.66 7.82
C MET A 231 -24.65 -10.79 8.57
N GLY A 232 -23.44 -10.52 9.06
CA GLY A 232 -22.48 -11.56 9.44
C GLY A 232 -22.83 -12.36 10.71
N ASP A 233 -23.59 -13.45 10.57
CA ASP A 233 -23.65 -14.57 11.54
C ASP A 233 -22.25 -15.12 11.88
N LEU A 234 -21.29 -14.95 10.97
CA LEU A 234 -19.89 -15.34 11.14
C LEU A 234 -19.13 -14.39 12.08
N CYS A 235 -19.44 -13.10 12.08
CA CYS A 235 -18.85 -12.12 13.01
C CYS A 235 -19.29 -12.40 14.44
N HIS A 236 -20.56 -12.74 14.65
CA HIS A 236 -21.10 -13.11 15.95
C HIS A 236 -20.43 -14.37 16.53
N ARG A 237 -20.09 -15.34 15.68
CA ARG A 237 -19.43 -16.59 16.09
C ARG A 237 -17.93 -16.45 16.35
N ILE A 238 -17.24 -15.58 15.62
CA ILE A 238 -15.79 -15.35 15.78
C ILE A 238 -15.50 -14.42 16.97
N TRP A 239 -16.31 -13.39 17.18
CA TRP A 239 -16.05 -12.36 18.19
C TRP A 239 -16.33 -12.80 19.63
N ASN A 240 -17.20 -13.79 19.81
CA ASN A 240 -17.52 -14.37 21.12
C ASN A 240 -16.64 -15.58 21.47
N LEU A 241 -15.57 -15.84 20.70
CA LEU A 241 -14.72 -17.00 20.87
C LEU A 241 -13.49 -16.62 21.72
N THR A 242 -13.37 -17.20 22.91
CA THR A 242 -12.23 -16.95 23.81
C THR A 242 -10.97 -17.69 23.35
N SER A 243 -9.79 -17.20 23.75
CA SER A 243 -8.52 -17.89 23.49
C SER A 243 -8.48 -19.29 24.11
N GLU A 244 -9.11 -19.48 25.27
CA GLU A 244 -9.28 -20.81 25.88
C GLU A 244 -10.16 -21.71 25.03
N GLU A 245 -11.27 -21.22 24.47
CA GLU A 245 -12.11 -22.00 23.56
C GLU A 245 -11.39 -22.32 22.24
N MET A 246 -10.61 -21.38 21.72
CA MET A 246 -9.77 -21.58 20.54
C MET A 246 -8.69 -22.63 20.78
N VAL A 247 -7.99 -22.57 21.90
CA VAL A 247 -6.97 -23.56 22.27
C VAL A 247 -7.63 -24.90 22.64
N LYS A 248 -8.79 -24.90 23.29
CA LYS A 248 -9.52 -26.12 23.65
C LYS A 248 -10.01 -26.88 22.42
N ILE A 249 -10.52 -26.17 21.41
CA ILE A 249 -11.10 -26.77 20.20
C ILE A 249 -10.04 -26.97 19.12
N GLY A 250 -9.27 -25.92 18.83
CA GLY A 250 -8.27 -25.89 17.76
C GLY A 250 -6.88 -26.35 18.18
N GLY A 251 -6.52 -26.26 19.47
CA GLY A 251 -5.21 -26.68 19.97
C GLY A 251 -4.93 -28.17 19.79
N PRO A 252 -5.81 -29.10 20.23
CA PRO A 252 -5.56 -30.53 20.10
C PRO A 252 -5.33 -31.05 18.67
N PRO A 253 -6.07 -30.61 17.62
CA PRO A 253 -5.73 -31.00 16.26
C PRO A 253 -4.47 -30.32 15.74
N MET A 254 -4.20 -29.07 16.13
CA MET A 254 -3.00 -28.33 15.69
C MET A 254 -1.72 -28.84 16.34
N SER A 255 -1.75 -29.28 17.60
CA SER A 255 -0.59 -29.84 18.29
C SER A 255 -0.07 -31.13 17.64
N ARG A 256 -0.92 -31.84 16.89
CA ARG A 256 -0.53 -33.08 16.18
C ARG A 256 0.60 -32.86 15.18
N VAL A 257 0.74 -31.67 14.60
CA VAL A 257 1.86 -31.40 13.67
C VAL A 257 3.23 -31.36 14.36
N PHE A 258 3.25 -31.31 15.70
CA PHE A 258 4.45 -31.34 16.53
C PHE A 258 4.53 -32.57 17.45
N ASP A 259 3.48 -33.40 17.50
CA ASP A 259 3.52 -34.69 18.17
C ASP A 259 4.12 -35.73 17.22
N GLU A 260 5.33 -36.19 17.56
CA GLU A 260 6.14 -37.14 16.78
C GLU A 260 5.42 -38.44 16.43
N SER A 261 4.37 -38.79 17.17
CA SER A 261 3.55 -39.99 16.92
C SER A 261 2.43 -39.77 15.90
N SER A 262 2.17 -38.52 15.50
CA SER A 262 0.96 -38.14 14.78
C SER A 262 1.17 -37.34 13.49
N PHE A 263 2.42 -37.04 13.14
CA PHE A 263 2.76 -36.45 11.84
C PHE A 263 3.67 -37.36 11.01
N VAL A 264 3.58 -37.22 9.68
CA VAL A 264 4.62 -37.67 8.76
C VAL A 264 5.30 -36.45 8.16
N ARG A 265 6.62 -36.52 7.97
CA ARG A 265 7.41 -35.39 7.51
C ARG A 265 8.37 -35.83 6.42
N SER A 266 8.35 -35.11 5.30
CA SER A 266 9.41 -35.14 4.30
C SER A 266 10.20 -33.83 4.36
N ILE A 267 11.51 -33.92 4.15
CA ILE A 267 12.41 -32.78 4.17
C ILE A 267 13.32 -32.89 2.95
N ALA A 268 13.16 -31.97 1.99
CA ALA A 268 14.06 -31.83 0.85
C ALA A 268 15.02 -30.67 1.13
N VAL A 269 16.32 -30.97 1.17
CA VAL A 269 17.36 -29.95 1.32
C VAL A 269 18.49 -30.18 0.34
N HIS A 270 19.25 -29.12 0.05
CA HIS A 270 20.50 -29.24 -0.67
C HIS A 270 21.45 -30.24 0.02
N PRO A 271 22.22 -31.08 -0.71
CA PRO A 271 23.06 -32.12 -0.11
C PRO A 271 24.01 -31.66 1.00
N SER A 272 24.55 -30.44 0.89
CA SER A 272 25.43 -29.87 1.92
C SER A 272 24.75 -29.62 3.27
N LYS A 273 23.41 -29.54 3.31
CA LYS A 273 22.61 -29.32 4.52
C LYS A 273 22.15 -30.61 5.20
N LEU A 274 22.43 -31.78 4.61
CA LEU A 274 21.99 -33.06 5.16
C LEU A 274 22.53 -33.35 6.55
N GLY A 275 23.81 -33.04 6.81
CA GLY A 275 24.43 -33.29 8.11
C GLY A 275 23.81 -32.45 9.23
N GLU A 276 23.43 -31.21 8.93
CA GLU A 276 22.73 -30.31 9.83
C GLU A 276 21.31 -30.81 10.10
N MET A 277 20.53 -31.09 9.05
CA MET A 277 19.16 -31.55 9.18
C MET A 277 19.06 -32.91 9.87
N LYS A 278 20.06 -33.78 9.69
CA LYS A 278 20.11 -35.06 10.40
C LYS A 278 20.38 -34.90 11.90
N LYS A 279 21.11 -33.86 12.32
CA LYS A 279 21.28 -33.55 13.75
C LYS A 279 20.01 -32.96 14.36
N ALA A 280 19.32 -32.07 13.63
CA ALA A 280 18.09 -31.43 14.08
C ALA A 280 16.87 -32.36 14.05
N PHE A 281 16.85 -33.31 13.11
CA PHE A 281 15.79 -34.29 12.91
C PHE A 281 16.40 -35.70 12.95
N PRO A 282 16.84 -36.18 14.14
CA PRO A 282 17.59 -37.42 14.26
C PRO A 282 16.82 -38.64 13.75
N GLY A 283 15.49 -38.64 13.86
CA GLY A 283 14.61 -39.69 13.34
C GLY A 283 14.41 -39.70 11.81
N SER A 284 14.88 -38.67 11.09
CA SER A 284 14.72 -38.60 9.62
C SER A 284 15.64 -39.56 8.89
N THR A 285 15.13 -40.27 7.88
CA THR A 285 15.96 -41.18 7.06
C THR A 285 16.34 -40.50 5.75
N LYS A 286 17.62 -40.55 5.37
CA LYS A 286 18.07 -40.07 4.06
C LYS A 286 17.67 -41.07 3.00
N VAL A 287 16.83 -40.63 2.07
CA VAL A 287 16.45 -41.39 0.86
C VAL A 287 17.00 -40.69 -0.38
N LYS A 288 17.23 -41.42 -1.46
CA LYS A 288 17.57 -40.85 -2.77
C LYS A 288 16.28 -40.53 -3.52
N ILE A 289 16.36 -39.57 -4.45
CA ILE A 289 15.23 -39.25 -5.33
C ILE A 289 14.79 -40.50 -6.11
N SER A 290 15.72 -41.36 -6.53
CA SER A 290 15.44 -42.63 -7.19
C SER A 290 14.54 -43.57 -6.38
N ASP A 291 14.62 -43.51 -5.05
CA ASP A 291 13.84 -44.37 -4.17
C ASP A 291 12.35 -43.96 -4.13
N LEU A 292 12.04 -42.75 -4.59
CA LEU A 292 10.68 -42.21 -4.74
C LEU A 292 10.12 -42.41 -6.15
N GLN A 293 10.97 -42.83 -7.10
CA GLN A 293 10.56 -43.05 -8.48
C GLN A 293 9.92 -44.43 -8.59
N PHE A 294 8.75 -44.50 -9.23
CA PHE A 294 8.09 -45.77 -9.50
C PHE A 294 8.96 -46.58 -10.47
N ALA A 295 9.45 -47.74 -10.02
CA ALA A 295 10.14 -48.70 -10.89
C ALA A 295 9.08 -49.48 -11.67
N CYS A 296 9.11 -49.38 -13.01
CA CYS A 296 8.40 -50.31 -13.87
C CYS A 296 9.07 -51.69 -13.84
#